data_AF-A0A931L0P4-F1
#
_entry.id   AF-A0A931L0P4-F1
#
_cell.length_a   1.000
_cell.length_b   1.000
_cell.length_c   1.000
_cell.angle_alpha   90.00
_cell.angle_beta   90.00
_cell.angle_gamma   90.00
#
_symmetry.space_group_name_H-M   'P 1'
#
loop_
_entity.id
_entity.type
_entity.pdbx_description
1 polymer ?
#
loop_
_entity_poly.entity_id
_entity_poly.type
_entity_poly.pdbx_seq_one_letter_code
_entity_poly.pdbx_strand_id
1 'polypeptide(L)'
;MNRRRARAAAALLGVATMLATAGCAPSGPSAATQTPIPTASAWWPALFAQGHPAQGLGPAAAASASPSATDPAATDAVQRALARVGLRAADFGDGVTVVLAQDGASLSQHSLAYCSATYPSEDQRVARRKVEVRTSDGQRVGVTSEVVLYRTPAEAAAALHELEQAAASCPSPRTVTVSGDPLTVRQVPATDVPVEGLVPSDRRTLVSNSVTDPKANATYRVVGVYQVRGRVLADLIATSAGTDFTSAELTTLDALAAAVAGRLAALGSTLTGAS
;
A
#
# COMPACT_ATOMS: atom_id res chain seq x y z
N MET A 1 43.68 67.52 -33.12
CA MET A 1 43.65 66.31 -33.98
C MET A 1 42.38 65.54 -33.65
N ASN A 2 41.30 65.73 -34.40
CA ASN A 2 40.90 65.10 -35.66
C ASN A 2 40.07 63.81 -35.48
N ARG A 3 38.78 63.94 -35.81
CA ARG A 3 37.79 62.90 -36.06
C ARG A 3 38.23 61.95 -37.19
N ARG A 4 37.74 60.71 -37.18
CA ARG A 4 37.24 59.89 -38.34
C ARG A 4 36.79 58.52 -37.79
N ARG A 5 35.52 58.10 -37.94
CA ARG A 5 34.86 57.49 -39.13
C ARG A 5 35.54 56.17 -39.54
N ALA A 6 34.90 55.06 -39.92
CA ALA A 6 33.49 54.65 -40.07
C ALA A 6 33.47 53.21 -40.64
N ARG A 7 32.30 52.53 -40.57
CA ARG A 7 31.77 51.49 -41.53
C ARG A 7 32.52 50.15 -41.61
N ALA A 8 31.95 49.01 -42.01
CA ALA A 8 30.59 48.47 -42.23
C ALA A 8 30.79 47.04 -42.78
N ALA A 9 29.90 46.09 -42.49
CA ALA A 9 29.46 44.93 -43.31
C ALA A 9 28.70 43.96 -42.38
N ALA A 10 27.37 43.83 -42.39
CA ALA A 10 26.48 43.33 -43.44
C ALA A 10 26.72 41.85 -43.79
N ALA A 11 25.86 40.97 -43.27
CA ALA A 11 25.40 39.76 -43.95
C ALA A 11 23.99 39.39 -43.43
N LEU A 12 23.02 39.51 -44.34
CA LEU A 12 21.65 39.02 -44.26
C LEU A 12 21.61 37.48 -44.37
N LEU A 13 20.59 36.85 -43.79
CA LEU A 13 19.86 35.62 -44.20
C LEU A 13 19.22 35.04 -42.91
N GLY A 14 17.93 34.75 -42.78
CA GLY A 14 16.82 34.73 -43.69
C GLY A 14 15.51 34.55 -42.90
N VAL A 15 14.40 34.81 -43.58
CA VAL A 15 13.02 34.78 -43.11
C VAL A 15 12.54 33.34 -42.88
N ALA A 16 11.79 33.10 -41.79
CA ALA A 16 10.68 32.14 -41.77
C ALA A 16 9.71 32.46 -40.63
N THR A 17 8.62 33.12 -41.00
CA THR A 17 7.41 33.27 -40.18
C THR A 17 6.62 31.96 -40.28
N MET A 18 6.34 31.30 -39.15
CA MET A 18 5.21 30.38 -39.05
C MET A 18 4.41 30.69 -37.78
N LEU A 19 3.12 30.90 -37.99
CA LEU A 19 2.09 31.14 -37.01
C LEU A 19 1.18 29.91 -36.96
N ALA A 20 0.54 29.69 -35.79
CA ALA A 20 -0.51 28.71 -35.48
C ALA A 20 0.03 27.30 -35.12
N THR A 21 -0.49 26.56 -34.12
CA THR A 21 -1.79 26.53 -33.46
C THR A 21 -1.65 26.01 -32.01
N ALA A 22 -2.67 26.29 -31.19
CA ALA A 22 -2.93 25.65 -29.90
C ALA A 22 -2.81 24.12 -29.93
N GLY A 23 -2.30 23.54 -28.84
CA GLY A 23 -2.29 22.10 -28.59
C GLY A 23 -1.71 21.79 -27.21
N CYS A 24 -2.53 21.13 -26.38
CA CYS A 24 -2.33 20.86 -24.96
C CYS A 24 -0.97 20.24 -24.56
N ALA A 25 -0.47 20.65 -23.40
CA ALA A 25 0.29 19.81 -22.47
C ALA A 25 -0.24 20.11 -21.04
N PRO A 26 -0.24 19.17 -20.08
CA PRO A 26 0.66 18.03 -20.00
C PRO A 26 -0.06 16.67 -20.03
N SER A 27 0.65 15.71 -20.62
CA SER A 27 0.53 14.28 -20.35
C SER A 27 0.54 14.07 -18.83
N GLY A 28 -0.63 13.78 -18.26
CA GLY A 28 -0.70 13.08 -16.99
C GLY A 28 -0.02 11.71 -17.14
N PRO A 29 0.47 11.10 -16.05
CA PRO A 29 0.91 9.72 -16.11
C PRO A 29 -0.26 8.89 -16.63
N SER A 30 -0.10 8.35 -17.83
CA SER A 30 -0.99 7.34 -18.37
C SER A 30 -1.08 6.27 -17.31
N ALA A 31 -2.29 5.98 -16.82
CA ALA A 31 -2.52 4.85 -15.95
C ALA A 31 -2.02 3.62 -16.72
N ALA A 32 -0.78 3.21 -16.43
CA ALA A 32 -0.22 2.03 -17.02
C ALA A 32 -1.20 0.92 -16.69
N THR A 33 -1.79 0.33 -17.73
CA THR A 33 -2.56 -0.90 -17.61
C THR A 33 -1.58 -1.95 -17.10
N GLN A 34 -1.41 -2.02 -15.77
CA GLN A 34 -0.59 -3.03 -15.13
C GLN A 34 -1.19 -4.37 -15.54
N THR A 35 -0.38 -5.18 -16.23
CA THR A 35 -0.74 -6.55 -16.52
C THR A 35 -1.01 -7.24 -15.18
N PRO A 36 -2.16 -7.91 -15.02
CA PRO A 36 -2.48 -8.60 -13.78
C PRO A 36 -1.37 -9.57 -13.41
N ILE A 37 -1.02 -9.62 -12.13
CA ILE A 37 0.12 -10.42 -11.68
C ILE A 37 -0.30 -11.90 -11.71
N PRO A 38 0.44 -12.80 -12.42
CA PRO A 38 0.08 -14.20 -12.49
C PRO A 38 0.06 -14.85 -11.10
N THR A 39 -1.04 -15.54 -10.81
CA THR A 39 -1.31 -16.23 -9.53
C THR A 39 -0.53 -17.52 -9.37
N ALA A 40 -0.07 -18.09 -10.48
CA ALA A 40 0.72 -19.31 -10.49
C ALA A 40 2.14 -19.02 -9.99
N SER A 41 2.48 -19.61 -8.84
CA SER A 41 3.83 -19.85 -8.26
C SER A 41 4.40 -18.92 -7.18
N ALA A 42 3.86 -17.72 -6.92
CA ALA A 42 4.51 -16.78 -5.98
C ALA A 42 3.88 -16.71 -4.56
N TRP A 43 2.66 -17.20 -4.33
CA TRP A 43 2.01 -16.98 -3.03
C TRP A 43 1.42 -18.26 -2.47
N TRP A 44 2.28 -18.98 -1.74
CA TRP A 44 1.85 -20.08 -0.87
C TRP A 44 1.32 -19.54 0.46
N PRO A 45 0.46 -20.30 1.14
CA PRO A 45 -0.29 -19.80 2.29
C PRO A 45 0.51 -19.90 3.61
N ALA A 46 1.60 -19.16 3.73
CA ALA A 46 2.59 -19.36 4.81
C ALA A 46 2.28 -18.69 6.17
N LEU A 47 1.01 -18.68 6.54
CA LEU A 47 0.50 -18.35 7.88
C LEU A 47 -0.98 -18.77 7.89
N PHE A 48 -1.60 -18.37 6.79
CA PHE A 48 -2.99 -18.46 6.42
C PHE A 48 -3.58 -19.86 6.23
N ALA A 49 -2.83 -20.82 5.66
CA ALA A 49 -3.31 -22.21 5.54
C ALA A 49 -2.97 -23.07 6.75
N GLN A 50 -2.03 -22.63 7.59
CA GLN A 50 -1.70 -23.32 8.86
C GLN A 50 -2.73 -22.99 9.97
N GLY A 51 -3.87 -22.39 9.62
CA GLY A 51 -4.92 -22.02 10.59
C GLY A 51 -4.67 -20.69 11.31
N HIS A 52 -3.64 -19.92 10.94
CA HIS A 52 -3.36 -18.61 11.51
C HIS A 52 -3.86 -17.51 10.55
N PRO A 53 -4.96 -16.80 10.86
CA PRO A 53 -5.51 -15.75 10.00
C PRO A 53 -4.50 -14.60 9.74
N ALA A 54 -4.65 -13.77 8.68
CA ALA A 54 -3.87 -12.51 8.53
C ALA A 54 -4.13 -11.71 9.78
N GLN A 55 -3.15 -11.72 10.65
CA GLN A 55 -3.05 -10.80 11.74
C GLN A 55 -1.74 -10.12 11.48
N GLY A 56 -1.79 -8.97 10.81
CA GLY A 56 -0.76 -7.98 11.02
C GLY A 56 -0.83 -7.60 12.49
N LEU A 57 -0.10 -8.32 13.36
CA LEU A 57 0.08 -8.08 14.80
C LEU A 57 -1.17 -7.58 15.60
N GLY A 58 -2.41 -7.91 15.19
CA GLY A 58 -3.68 -7.49 15.82
C GLY A 58 -4.93 -7.99 15.04
N PRO A 59 -6.13 -8.11 15.67
CA PRO A 59 -6.87 -9.36 15.81
C PRO A 59 -7.72 -9.79 14.59
N ALA A 60 -8.04 -11.09 14.59
CA ALA A 60 -8.85 -11.76 13.59
C ALA A 60 -10.18 -12.25 14.16
N ALA A 61 -11.21 -12.19 13.33
CA ALA A 61 -12.17 -13.27 13.15
C ALA A 61 -12.33 -13.48 11.64
N ALA A 62 -12.51 -14.73 11.23
CA ALA A 62 -12.64 -15.13 9.84
C ALA A 62 -14.00 -15.80 9.61
N ALA A 63 -14.79 -15.26 8.67
CA ALA A 63 -15.68 -15.99 7.78
C ALA A 63 -16.16 -15.08 6.63
N SER A 64 -15.92 -15.53 5.39
CA SER A 64 -16.62 -15.27 4.09
C SER A 64 -16.85 -13.80 3.67
N ALA A 65 -16.72 -13.32 2.43
CA ALA A 65 -16.27 -13.68 1.07
C ALA A 65 -16.24 -12.30 0.33
N SER A 66 -16.00 -12.22 -0.99
CA SER A 66 -15.87 -10.99 -1.81
C SER A 66 -16.83 -9.83 -1.48
N PRO A 67 -16.62 -8.59 -1.97
CA PRO A 67 -17.74 -7.77 -2.39
C PRO A 67 -18.50 -8.49 -3.51
N SER A 68 -19.33 -9.44 -3.10
CA SER A 68 -20.41 -9.98 -3.90
C SER A 68 -21.39 -8.81 -4.14
N ALA A 69 -22.44 -9.00 -4.95
CA ALA A 69 -23.56 -8.05 -5.00
C ALA A 69 -24.19 -7.75 -3.60
N THR A 70 -23.74 -8.49 -2.58
CA THR A 70 -24.01 -8.40 -1.15
C THR A 70 -23.00 -7.58 -0.32
N ASP A 71 -21.98 -6.89 -0.88
CA ASP A 71 -21.13 -5.96 -0.09
C ASP A 71 -22.04 -4.85 0.49
N PRO A 72 -22.32 -4.84 1.80
CA PRO A 72 -23.19 -3.82 2.38
C PRO A 72 -22.58 -2.43 2.24
N ALA A 73 -21.26 -2.33 2.01
CA ALA A 73 -20.53 -1.10 1.77
C ALA A 73 -20.45 -0.72 0.28
N ALA A 74 -20.95 -1.53 -0.67
CA ALA A 74 -20.92 -1.17 -2.09
C ALA A 74 -21.80 0.04 -2.42
N THR A 75 -22.85 0.31 -1.64
CA THR A 75 -23.74 1.47 -1.81
C THR A 75 -23.17 2.75 -1.18
N ASP A 76 -22.21 2.63 -0.26
CA ASP A 76 -21.52 3.77 0.35
C ASP A 76 -20.46 4.38 -0.58
N ALA A 77 -20.56 5.69 -0.83
CA ALA A 77 -19.69 6.38 -1.77
C ALA A 77 -18.23 6.47 -1.30
N VAL A 78 -18.00 6.59 0.01
CA VAL A 78 -16.66 6.64 0.60
C VAL A 78 -16.00 5.27 0.46
N GLN A 79 -16.72 4.20 0.78
CA GLN A 79 -16.24 2.82 0.67
C GLN A 79 -15.90 2.44 -0.78
N ARG A 80 -16.72 2.85 -1.76
CA ARG A 80 -16.36 2.71 -3.18
C ARG A 80 -15.09 3.48 -3.52
N ALA A 81 -14.86 4.63 -2.90
CA ALA A 81 -13.66 5.42 -3.13
C ALA A 81 -12.42 4.77 -2.53
N LEU A 82 -12.51 4.21 -1.31
CA LEU A 82 -11.42 3.45 -0.68
C LEU A 82 -11.11 2.16 -1.44
N ALA A 83 -12.13 1.49 -1.98
CA ALA A 83 -11.97 0.31 -2.85
C ALA A 83 -11.16 0.59 -4.12
N ARG A 84 -11.10 1.85 -4.57
CA ARG A 84 -10.24 2.28 -5.68
C ARG A 84 -8.80 2.56 -5.25
N VAL A 85 -8.40 2.35 -4.00
CA VAL A 85 -7.01 2.61 -3.57
C VAL A 85 -6.28 1.31 -3.30
N GLY A 86 -6.84 0.44 -2.44
CA GLY A 86 -6.24 -0.82 -2.03
C GLY A 86 -6.19 -1.86 -3.15
N LEU A 87 -5.93 -3.11 -2.75
CA LEU A 87 -5.94 -4.26 -3.65
C LEU A 87 -7.32 -4.47 -4.28
N ARG A 88 -7.31 -4.90 -5.54
CA ARG A 88 -8.48 -5.17 -6.37
C ARG A 88 -8.28 -6.48 -7.11
N ALA A 89 -9.37 -7.11 -7.52
CA ALA A 89 -9.29 -8.33 -8.33
C ALA A 89 -8.42 -8.15 -9.59
N ALA A 90 -8.48 -6.98 -10.23
CA ALA A 90 -7.68 -6.67 -11.43
C ALA A 90 -6.16 -6.60 -11.19
N ASP A 91 -5.69 -6.57 -9.94
CA ASP A 91 -4.26 -6.63 -9.61
C ASP A 91 -3.69 -8.05 -9.80
N PHE A 92 -4.57 -9.05 -9.88
CA PHE A 92 -4.22 -10.44 -9.90
C PHE A 92 -4.75 -11.10 -11.17
N GLY A 93 -4.02 -12.09 -11.67
CA GLY A 93 -4.51 -13.00 -12.69
C GLY A 93 -5.67 -13.86 -12.18
N ASP A 94 -6.19 -14.71 -13.07
CA ASP A 94 -7.30 -15.61 -12.75
C ASP A 94 -6.97 -16.53 -11.55
N GLY A 95 -8.00 -16.94 -10.82
CA GLY A 95 -7.89 -17.92 -9.73
C GLY A 95 -7.78 -17.33 -8.31
N VAL A 96 -7.84 -16.00 -8.16
CA VAL A 96 -7.99 -15.35 -6.85
C VAL A 96 -9.14 -14.36 -6.83
N THR A 97 -9.60 -14.03 -5.63
CA THR A 97 -10.63 -13.05 -5.34
C THR A 97 -10.10 -12.09 -4.28
N VAL A 98 -10.49 -10.81 -4.39
CA VAL A 98 -10.21 -9.81 -3.36
C VAL A 98 -11.50 -9.54 -2.62
N VAL A 99 -11.44 -9.73 -1.30
CA VAL A 99 -12.63 -9.81 -0.47
C VAL A 99 -12.55 -8.86 0.70
N LEU A 100 -13.68 -8.25 1.09
CA LEU A 100 -13.72 -7.42 2.30
C LEU A 100 -13.46 -8.34 3.49
N ALA A 101 -12.47 -8.00 4.31
CA ALA A 101 -12.22 -8.74 5.54
C ALA A 101 -13.42 -8.60 6.47
N GLN A 102 -13.61 -9.57 7.38
CA GLN A 102 -14.59 -9.42 8.46
C GLN A 102 -14.29 -8.15 9.26
N ASP A 103 -15.32 -7.34 9.53
CA ASP A 103 -15.21 -6.01 10.14
C ASP A 103 -14.26 -5.05 9.40
N GLY A 104 -13.96 -5.34 8.13
CA GLY A 104 -12.98 -4.58 7.34
C GLY A 104 -13.42 -3.16 7.03
N ALA A 105 -14.71 -2.84 7.17
CA ALA A 105 -15.25 -1.49 7.07
C ALA A 105 -15.50 -0.82 8.44
N SER A 106 -15.35 -1.56 9.55
CA SER A 106 -15.66 -1.05 10.88
C SER A 106 -14.51 -0.21 11.43
N LEU A 107 -14.84 0.93 12.03
CA LEU A 107 -13.91 1.75 12.81
C LEU A 107 -13.69 1.20 14.22
N SER A 108 -14.49 0.24 14.68
CA SER A 108 -14.26 -0.42 15.99
C SER A 108 -13.00 -1.27 16.01
N GLN A 109 -12.52 -1.68 14.83
CA GLN A 109 -11.27 -2.40 14.68
C GLN A 109 -10.14 -1.41 14.47
N HIS A 110 -9.03 -1.59 15.19
CA HIS A 110 -7.86 -0.76 14.97
C HIS A 110 -7.25 -1.00 13.59
N SER A 111 -6.76 0.07 12.97
CA SER A 111 -6.00 0.03 11.73
C SER A 111 -4.52 -0.18 12.03
N LEU A 112 -3.99 0.57 12.99
CA LEU A 112 -2.63 0.44 13.48
C LEU A 112 -2.61 -0.27 14.84
N ALA A 113 -1.82 -1.35 14.92
CA ALA A 113 -1.65 -2.15 16.14
C ALA A 113 -0.20 -2.64 16.31
N TYR A 114 0.76 -2.03 15.61
CA TYR A 114 2.14 -2.50 15.65
C TYR A 114 2.73 -2.32 17.06
N CYS A 115 3.38 -3.38 17.54
CA CYS A 115 4.04 -3.42 18.85
C CYS A 115 3.16 -3.08 20.07
N SER A 116 1.84 -3.27 19.97
CA SER A 116 0.90 -2.88 21.04
C SER A 116 1.04 -1.41 21.46
N ALA A 117 1.54 -0.55 20.55
CA ALA A 117 1.63 0.87 20.77
C ALA A 117 0.23 1.51 20.80
N THR A 118 0.15 2.71 21.37
CA THR A 118 -1.06 3.54 21.30
C THR A 118 -0.96 4.47 20.10
N TYR A 119 -2.04 4.55 19.33
CA TYR A 119 -2.13 5.35 18.10
C TYR A 119 -3.26 6.39 18.23
N PRO A 120 -2.98 7.59 18.75
CA PRO A 120 -3.98 8.66 18.85
C PRO A 120 -4.69 8.98 17.53
N SER A 121 -4.01 8.76 16.40
CA SER A 121 -4.57 8.89 15.06
C SER A 121 -5.79 7.99 14.80
N GLU A 122 -5.96 6.89 15.53
CA GLU A 122 -7.08 5.95 15.35
C GLU A 122 -8.45 6.59 15.62
N ASP A 123 -8.53 7.56 16.54
CA ASP A 123 -9.74 8.32 16.86
C ASP A 123 -10.07 9.40 15.81
N GLN A 124 -9.18 9.58 14.84
CA GLN A 124 -9.27 10.54 13.76
C GLN A 124 -9.73 9.90 12.45
N ARG A 125 -9.95 8.58 12.44
CA ARG A 125 -10.43 7.84 11.27
C ARG A 125 -11.89 8.18 10.99
N VAL A 126 -12.19 8.35 9.71
CA VAL A 126 -13.52 8.63 9.15
C VAL A 126 -14.09 7.41 8.46
N ALA A 127 -13.23 6.63 7.78
CA ALA A 127 -13.60 5.39 7.14
C ALA A 127 -12.38 4.47 7.05
N ARG A 128 -12.65 3.17 7.05
CA ARG A 128 -11.67 2.10 6.89
C ARG A 128 -12.15 1.14 5.83
N ARG A 129 -11.24 0.57 5.04
CA ARG A 129 -11.53 -0.58 4.17
C ARG A 129 -10.35 -1.53 4.15
N LYS A 130 -10.48 -2.65 4.83
CA LYS A 130 -9.52 -3.77 4.82
C LYS A 130 -10.00 -4.90 3.93
N VAL A 131 -9.15 -5.34 3.03
CA VAL A 131 -9.40 -6.48 2.14
C VAL A 131 -8.33 -7.55 2.32
N GLU A 132 -8.71 -8.78 2.03
CA GLU A 132 -7.83 -9.93 1.96
C GLU A 132 -7.95 -10.59 0.60
N VAL A 133 -6.91 -11.33 0.21
CA VAL A 133 -6.90 -12.06 -1.04
C VAL A 133 -7.15 -13.53 -0.74
N ARG A 134 -8.03 -14.16 -1.53
CA ARG A 134 -8.37 -15.58 -1.41
C ARG A 134 -8.20 -16.28 -2.74
N THR A 135 -7.72 -17.52 -2.73
CA THR A 135 -7.79 -18.44 -3.87
C THR A 135 -9.24 -18.81 -4.19
N SER A 136 -9.46 -19.42 -5.35
CA SER A 136 -10.79 -19.88 -5.80
C SER A 136 -11.45 -20.91 -4.88
N ASP A 137 -10.66 -21.71 -4.16
CA ASP A 137 -11.11 -22.65 -3.12
C ASP A 137 -11.25 -22.00 -1.73
N GLY A 138 -11.08 -20.68 -1.63
CA GLY A 138 -11.33 -19.89 -0.43
C GLY A 138 -10.16 -19.78 0.55
N GLN A 139 -9.00 -20.37 0.23
CA GLN A 139 -7.80 -20.24 1.07
C GLN A 139 -7.27 -18.81 1.04
N ARG A 140 -6.78 -18.33 2.17
CA ARG A 140 -6.22 -16.98 2.25
C ARG A 140 -4.82 -16.96 1.64
N VAL A 141 -4.57 -15.96 0.83
CA VAL A 141 -3.27 -15.67 0.23
C VAL A 141 -2.49 -14.78 1.19
N GLY A 142 -1.16 -14.91 1.17
CA GLY A 142 -0.21 -14.20 2.02
C GLY A 142 -0.17 -12.67 1.88
N VAL A 143 -1.23 -12.01 1.40
CA VAL A 143 -1.26 -10.56 1.18
C VAL A 143 -2.64 -9.97 1.52
N THR A 144 -2.61 -8.81 2.18
CA THR A 144 -3.78 -7.99 2.50
C THR A 144 -3.49 -6.54 2.24
N SER A 145 -4.52 -5.71 2.07
CA SER A 145 -4.36 -4.26 2.09
C SER A 145 -5.47 -3.61 2.87
N GLU A 146 -5.15 -2.51 3.50
CA GLU A 146 -6.12 -1.66 4.16
C GLU A 146 -5.96 -0.21 3.75
N VAL A 147 -7.09 0.48 3.62
CA VAL A 147 -7.15 1.91 3.27
C VAL A 147 -7.95 2.63 4.33
N VAL A 148 -7.35 3.67 4.90
CA VAL A 148 -7.92 4.44 5.99
C VAL A 148 -8.02 5.90 5.57
N LEU A 149 -9.21 6.46 5.72
CA LEU A 149 -9.48 7.88 5.53
C LEU A 149 -9.51 8.57 6.89
N TYR A 150 -8.73 9.63 7.06
CA TYR A 150 -8.69 10.49 8.24
C TYR A 150 -9.51 11.78 8.02
N ARG A 151 -9.76 12.59 9.06
CA ARG A 151 -10.47 13.87 8.90
C ARG A 151 -9.61 14.87 8.15
N THR A 152 -8.31 14.89 8.42
CA THR A 152 -7.37 15.84 7.79
C THR A 152 -6.11 15.16 7.26
N PRO A 153 -5.38 15.82 6.33
CA PRO A 153 -4.07 15.31 5.89
C PRO A 153 -3.05 15.19 7.02
N ALA A 154 -3.10 16.12 7.99
CA ALA A 154 -2.20 16.11 9.13
C ALA A 154 -2.40 14.87 10.02
N GLU A 155 -3.64 14.43 10.21
CA GLU A 155 -3.96 13.22 10.98
C GLU A 155 -3.50 11.94 10.26
N ALA A 156 -3.61 11.88 8.93
CA ALA A 156 -3.07 10.75 8.16
C ALA A 156 -1.54 10.70 8.21
N ALA A 157 -0.87 11.86 8.17
CA ALA A 157 0.57 11.96 8.36
C ALA A 157 0.99 11.58 9.79
N ALA A 158 0.21 11.99 10.81
CA ALA A 158 0.44 11.61 12.20
C ALA A 158 0.36 10.09 12.38
N ALA A 159 -0.62 9.41 11.76
CA ALA A 159 -0.71 7.95 11.80
C ALA A 159 0.55 7.24 11.30
N LEU A 160 1.13 7.73 10.20
CA LEU A 160 2.39 7.20 9.66
C LEU A 160 3.57 7.42 10.62
N HIS A 161 3.68 8.63 11.18
CA HIS A 161 4.74 8.98 12.11
C HIS A 161 4.63 8.21 13.44
N GLU A 162 3.42 8.02 13.96
CA GLU A 162 3.15 7.16 15.13
C GLU A 162 3.62 5.73 14.87
N LEU A 163 3.40 5.20 13.66
CA LEU A 163 3.88 3.88 13.26
C LEU A 163 5.41 3.82 13.19
N GLU A 164 6.07 4.83 12.64
CA GLU A 164 7.53 4.93 12.61
C GLU A 164 8.11 4.94 14.03
N GLN A 165 7.52 5.71 14.94
CA GLN A 165 7.91 5.76 16.34
C GLN A 165 7.68 4.42 17.06
N ALA A 166 6.53 3.79 16.83
CA ALA A 166 6.24 2.46 17.35
C ALA A 166 7.24 1.42 16.82
N ALA A 167 7.60 1.49 15.53
CA ALA A 167 8.58 0.61 14.92
C ALA A 167 9.99 0.81 15.48
N ALA A 168 10.41 2.06 15.73
CA ALA A 168 11.73 2.38 16.27
C ALA A 168 11.90 2.00 17.75
N SER A 169 10.81 2.06 18.52
CA SER A 169 10.81 1.76 19.96
C SER A 169 10.42 0.31 20.30
N CYS A 170 10.08 -0.50 19.29
CA CYS A 170 9.56 -1.83 19.52
C CYS A 170 10.63 -2.81 20.04
N PRO A 171 10.39 -3.51 21.15
CA PRO A 171 11.30 -4.55 21.61
C PRO A 171 11.50 -5.65 20.55
N SER A 172 12.76 -6.09 20.41
CA SER A 172 13.10 -7.17 19.51
C SER A 172 14.24 -8.05 20.07
N PRO A 173 14.03 -9.37 20.23
CA PRO A 173 12.80 -10.12 19.94
C PRO A 173 11.67 -9.82 20.95
N ARG A 174 10.44 -10.11 20.56
CA ARG A 174 9.25 -10.06 21.43
C ARG A 174 8.35 -11.27 21.21
N THR A 175 7.54 -11.60 22.20
CA THR A 175 6.52 -12.64 22.07
C THR A 175 5.15 -11.99 21.88
N VAL A 176 4.38 -12.50 20.92
CA VAL A 176 2.97 -12.11 20.72
C VAL A 176 2.10 -13.36 20.78
N THR A 177 0.89 -13.24 21.31
CA THR A 177 -0.06 -14.36 21.37
C THR A 177 -1.11 -14.20 20.29
N VAL A 178 -1.21 -15.20 19.42
CA VAL A 178 -2.14 -15.24 18.31
C VAL A 178 -3.03 -16.48 18.47
N SER A 179 -4.33 -16.29 18.67
CA SER A 179 -5.28 -17.40 18.87
C SER A 179 -4.89 -18.37 19.99
N GLY A 180 -4.20 -17.87 21.03
CA GLY A 180 -3.68 -18.67 22.15
C GLY A 180 -2.25 -19.16 21.95
N ASP A 181 -1.66 -18.95 20.79
CA ASP A 181 -0.34 -19.49 20.43
C ASP A 181 0.75 -18.43 20.53
N PRO A 182 1.83 -18.68 21.28
CA PRO A 182 2.93 -17.75 21.39
C PRO A 182 3.79 -17.80 20.12
N LEU A 183 3.91 -16.66 19.45
CA LEU A 183 4.81 -16.45 18.32
C LEU A 183 5.99 -15.58 18.78
N THR A 184 7.19 -15.88 18.30
CA THR A 184 8.36 -15.02 18.51
C THR A 184 8.54 -14.10 17.31
N VAL A 185 8.53 -12.79 17.53
CA VAL A 185 8.66 -11.78 16.49
C VAL A 185 9.97 -11.04 16.65
N ARG A 186 10.74 -10.98 15.57
CA ARG A 186 11.98 -10.21 15.48
C ARG A 186 11.84 -9.20 14.37
N GLN A 187 12.12 -7.94 14.64
CA GLN A 187 12.18 -6.92 13.61
C GLN A 187 13.43 -7.17 12.77
N VAL A 188 13.27 -7.12 11.46
CA VAL A 188 14.37 -7.26 10.51
C VAL A 188 14.37 -6.05 9.57
N PRO A 189 15.52 -5.63 9.03
CA PRO A 189 15.55 -4.56 8.03
C PRO A 189 14.68 -4.91 6.82
N ALA A 190 14.06 -3.90 6.20
CA ALA A 190 13.29 -4.05 4.96
C ALA A 190 14.10 -3.62 3.72
N THR A 191 15.44 -3.75 3.77
CA THR A 191 16.37 -3.17 2.78
C THR A 191 16.30 -3.81 1.39
N ASP A 192 15.75 -5.02 1.32
CA ASP A 192 15.54 -5.81 0.11
C ASP A 192 14.17 -5.57 -0.54
N VAL A 193 13.26 -4.88 0.14
CA VAL A 193 11.95 -4.51 -0.42
C VAL A 193 12.16 -3.35 -1.38
N PRO A 194 11.88 -3.51 -2.69
CA PRO A 194 12.03 -2.41 -3.62
C PRO A 194 11.10 -1.26 -3.27
N VAL A 195 11.59 -0.04 -3.49
CA VAL A 195 10.86 1.20 -3.18
C VAL A 195 10.66 2.08 -4.42
N GLU A 196 11.03 1.57 -5.58
CA GLU A 196 10.85 2.26 -6.86
C GLU A 196 9.35 2.30 -7.20
N GLY A 197 8.82 3.50 -7.47
CA GLY A 197 7.38 3.66 -7.74
C GLY A 197 6.48 3.78 -6.50
N LEU A 198 7.02 3.60 -5.29
CA LEU A 198 6.29 3.95 -4.06
C LEU A 198 6.18 5.47 -3.89
N VAL A 199 5.26 5.92 -3.03
CA VAL A 199 5.23 7.34 -2.62
C VAL A 199 6.57 7.76 -2.00
N PRO A 200 7.03 9.03 -2.13
CA PRO A 200 8.28 9.53 -1.56
C PRO A 200 8.51 9.16 -0.09
N SER A 201 9.79 9.07 0.32
CA SER A 201 10.21 8.49 1.61
C SER A 201 9.69 9.24 2.84
N ASP A 202 9.38 10.53 2.70
CA ASP A 202 8.74 11.35 3.75
C ASP A 202 7.25 11.04 3.94
N ARG A 203 6.68 10.18 3.08
CA ARG A 203 5.25 9.80 3.08
C ARG A 203 5.04 8.28 3.03
N ARG A 204 6.08 7.49 3.28
CA ARG A 204 5.97 6.03 3.44
C ARG A 204 6.82 5.53 4.60
N THR A 205 6.40 4.40 5.16
CA THR A 205 7.24 3.61 6.04
C THR A 205 7.11 2.13 5.70
N LEU A 206 8.20 1.38 5.91
CA LEU A 206 8.24 -0.07 5.73
C LEU A 206 8.62 -0.71 7.05
N VAL A 207 7.83 -1.69 7.47
CA VAL A 207 8.08 -2.45 8.70
C VAL A 207 8.20 -3.93 8.34
N SER A 208 9.34 -4.54 8.66
CA SER A 208 9.58 -5.96 8.39
C SER A 208 9.88 -6.73 9.66
N ASN A 209 9.36 -7.95 9.76
CA ASN A 209 9.59 -8.83 10.90
C ASN A 209 9.80 -10.27 10.41
N SER A 210 10.72 -11.00 11.04
CA SER A 210 10.64 -12.46 11.07
C SER A 210 9.69 -12.87 12.19
N VAL A 211 8.90 -13.91 11.94
CA VAL A 211 7.97 -14.48 12.90
C VAL A 211 8.21 -15.98 12.95
N THR A 212 8.49 -16.49 14.14
CA THR A 212 8.70 -17.90 14.39
C THR A 212 7.51 -18.47 15.14
N ASP A 213 6.91 -19.49 14.55
CA ASP A 213 5.84 -20.28 15.12
C ASP A 213 6.41 -21.62 15.62
N PRO A 214 6.49 -21.82 16.95
CA PRO A 214 7.01 -23.06 17.51
C PRO A 214 6.08 -24.26 17.27
N LYS A 215 4.76 -24.06 17.14
CA LYS A 215 3.81 -25.15 16.91
C LYS A 215 3.88 -25.66 15.48
N ALA A 216 3.98 -24.75 14.52
CA ALA A 216 4.15 -25.09 13.11
C ALA A 216 5.60 -25.50 12.78
N ASN A 217 6.54 -25.34 13.71
CA ASN A 217 7.98 -25.47 13.48
C ASN A 217 8.44 -24.68 12.24
N ALA A 218 7.96 -23.44 12.13
CA ALA A 218 8.10 -22.62 10.93
C ALA A 218 8.60 -21.21 11.29
N THR A 219 9.31 -20.58 10.36
CA THR A 219 9.66 -19.17 10.43
C THR A 219 9.37 -18.53 9.09
N TYR A 220 8.73 -17.37 9.12
CA TYR A 220 8.32 -16.62 7.95
C TYR A 220 8.61 -15.13 8.13
N ARG A 221 8.64 -14.39 7.03
CA ARG A 221 8.84 -12.94 7.03
C ARG A 221 7.54 -12.24 6.70
N VAL A 222 7.25 -11.16 7.44
CA VAL A 222 6.10 -10.29 7.22
C VAL A 222 6.62 -8.89 6.95
N VAL A 223 6.16 -8.28 5.85
CA VAL A 223 6.46 -6.89 5.48
C VAL A 223 5.16 -6.11 5.40
N GLY A 224 5.09 -4.98 6.08
CA GLY A 224 4.08 -3.94 5.88
C GLY A 224 4.68 -2.76 5.11
N VAL A 225 4.03 -2.35 4.04
CA VAL A 225 4.34 -1.15 3.25
C VAL A 225 3.21 -0.15 3.47
N TYR A 226 3.50 0.98 4.13
CA TYR A 226 2.53 2.00 4.49
C TYR A 226 2.79 3.26 3.69
N GLN A 227 1.76 3.83 3.09
CA GLN A 227 1.88 4.94 2.13
C GLN A 227 0.78 5.97 2.38
N VAL A 228 1.15 7.26 2.45
CA VAL A 228 0.21 8.35 2.73
C VAL A 228 0.12 9.35 1.57
N ARG A 229 -1.11 9.77 1.26
CA ARG A 229 -1.38 10.95 0.44
C ARG A 229 -2.65 11.67 0.89
N GLY A 230 -2.52 12.95 1.20
CA GLY A 230 -3.64 13.74 1.71
C GLY A 230 -4.20 13.10 2.97
N ARG A 231 -5.51 12.87 3.02
CA ARG A 231 -6.18 12.28 4.18
C ARG A 231 -6.15 10.75 4.20
N VAL A 232 -5.46 10.11 3.25
CA VAL A 232 -5.52 8.65 3.06
C VAL A 232 -4.18 8.02 3.43
N LEU A 233 -4.24 7.04 4.33
CA LEU A 233 -3.18 6.05 4.55
C LEU A 233 -3.62 4.74 3.91
N ALA A 234 -2.75 4.15 3.09
CA ALA A 234 -2.96 2.80 2.58
C ALA A 234 -1.78 1.92 2.99
N ASP A 235 -2.09 0.74 3.50
CA ASP A 235 -1.11 -0.29 3.80
C ASP A 235 -1.30 -1.51 2.90
N LEU A 236 -0.18 -2.20 2.71
CA LEU A 236 -0.12 -3.53 2.15
C LEU A 236 0.75 -4.39 3.04
N ILE A 237 0.20 -5.50 3.53
CA ILE A 237 0.91 -6.45 4.39
C ILE A 237 1.07 -7.75 3.62
N ALA A 238 2.31 -8.18 3.45
CA ALA A 238 2.69 -9.41 2.76
C ALA A 238 3.45 -10.34 3.70
N THR A 239 3.25 -11.65 3.53
CA THR A 239 3.93 -12.74 4.23
C THR A 239 4.63 -13.62 3.21
N SER A 240 5.90 -13.94 3.43
CA SER A 240 6.69 -14.85 2.59
C SER A 240 6.36 -16.31 2.83
N ALA A 241 6.64 -17.16 1.84
CA ALA A 241 6.46 -18.61 1.94
C ALA A 241 7.42 -19.31 2.93
N GLY A 242 8.57 -18.69 3.22
CA GLY A 242 9.61 -19.20 4.12
C GLY A 242 10.28 -18.08 4.91
N THR A 243 11.48 -18.32 5.43
CA THR A 243 12.18 -17.38 6.33
C THR A 243 12.42 -15.99 5.75
N ASP A 244 12.48 -15.89 4.41
CA ASP A 244 12.61 -14.65 3.65
C ASP A 244 11.77 -14.71 2.38
N PHE A 245 11.58 -13.55 1.75
CA PHE A 245 10.98 -13.45 0.42
C PHE A 245 11.96 -13.90 -0.66
N THR A 246 11.47 -14.72 -1.58
CA THR A 246 12.13 -15.02 -2.86
C THR A 246 12.12 -13.79 -3.77
N SER A 247 12.99 -13.76 -4.78
CA SER A 247 13.00 -12.67 -5.77
C SER A 247 11.67 -12.52 -6.51
N ALA A 248 10.94 -13.63 -6.75
CA ALA A 248 9.63 -13.61 -7.38
C ALA A 248 8.55 -12.99 -6.47
N GLU A 249 8.58 -13.31 -5.17
CA GLU A 249 7.69 -12.69 -4.20
C GLU A 249 8.01 -11.20 -4.02
N LEU A 250 9.28 -10.80 -3.94
CA LEU A 250 9.68 -9.40 -3.88
C LEU A 250 9.22 -8.60 -5.10
N THR A 251 9.35 -9.18 -6.30
CA THR A 251 8.86 -8.55 -7.55
C THR A 251 7.34 -8.36 -7.50
N THR A 252 6.61 -9.33 -6.97
CA THR A 252 5.15 -9.22 -6.84
C THR A 252 4.76 -8.19 -5.78
N LEU A 253 5.43 -8.21 -4.62
CA LEU A 253 5.23 -7.24 -3.56
C LEU A 253 5.44 -5.81 -4.06
N ASP A 254 6.53 -5.58 -4.78
CA ASP A 254 6.85 -4.30 -5.40
C ASP A 254 5.74 -3.85 -6.36
N ALA A 255 5.34 -4.71 -7.29
CA ALA A 255 4.28 -4.40 -8.26
C ALA A 255 2.94 -4.05 -7.58
N LEU A 256 2.54 -4.80 -6.55
CA LEU A 256 1.30 -4.52 -5.78
C LEU A 256 1.41 -3.22 -4.99
N ALA A 257 2.53 -2.98 -4.31
CA ALA A 257 2.75 -1.77 -3.54
C ALA A 257 2.81 -0.52 -4.45
N ALA A 258 3.43 -0.62 -5.62
CA ALA A 258 3.45 0.41 -6.65
C ALA A 258 2.07 0.65 -7.27
N ALA A 259 1.24 -0.39 -7.45
CA ALA A 259 -0.15 -0.25 -7.88
C ALA A 259 -0.96 0.62 -6.91
N VAL A 260 -0.84 0.32 -5.60
CA VAL A 260 -1.46 1.12 -4.53
C VAL A 260 -0.91 2.55 -4.53
N ALA A 261 0.40 2.73 -4.69
CA ALA A 261 1.03 4.05 -4.77
C ALA A 261 0.51 4.89 -5.94
N GLY A 262 0.39 4.29 -7.13
CA GLY A 262 -0.15 4.95 -8.31
C GLY A 262 -1.61 5.39 -8.11
N ARG A 263 -2.42 4.58 -7.42
CA ARG A 263 -3.80 4.93 -7.07
C ARG A 263 -3.88 6.03 -6.03
N LEU A 264 -3.01 5.98 -5.03
CA LEU A 264 -2.85 7.10 -4.09
C LEU A 264 -2.54 8.37 -4.86
N ALA A 265 -1.60 8.36 -5.80
CA ALA A 265 -1.22 9.51 -6.64
C ALA A 265 -2.34 10.03 -7.55
N ALA A 266 -3.32 9.18 -7.89
CA ALA A 266 -4.49 9.54 -8.68
C ALA A 266 -5.70 10.02 -7.84
N LEU A 267 -5.58 10.09 -6.50
CA LEU A 267 -6.67 10.58 -5.65
C LEU A 267 -7.08 12.02 -6.00
N GLY A 268 -8.39 12.25 -6.06
CA GLY A 268 -9.00 13.57 -6.24
C GLY A 268 -9.10 14.38 -4.92
N SER A 269 -9.41 15.67 -5.06
CA SER A 269 -9.47 16.68 -3.99
C SER A 269 -10.29 16.26 -2.76
N THR A 270 -11.42 15.59 -2.96
CA THR A 270 -12.30 15.14 -1.86
C THR A 270 -11.59 14.24 -0.84
N LEU A 271 -10.73 13.33 -1.33
CA LEU A 271 -9.97 12.41 -0.47
C LEU A 271 -8.62 12.99 -0.05
N THR A 272 -8.05 13.91 -0.82
CA THR A 272 -6.79 14.53 -0.44
C THR A 272 -6.95 15.70 0.52
N GLY A 273 -8.14 16.31 0.60
CA GLY A 273 -8.39 17.55 1.34
C GLY A 273 -7.79 18.78 0.68
N ALA A 274 -7.32 18.68 -0.58
CA ALA A 274 -6.86 19.82 -1.35
C ALA A 274 -8.07 20.65 -1.83
N SER A 275 -8.05 21.96 -1.56
CA SER A 275 -9.01 22.93 -2.10
C SER A 275 -8.54 23.46 -3.44
#